data_AF-A0A178VID6-F1
#
_entry.id   AF-A0A178VID6-F1
#
_cell.length_a   1.000
_cell.length_b   1.000
_cell.length_c   1.000
_cell.angle_alpha   90.00
_cell.angle_beta   90.00
_cell.angle_gamma   90.00
#
_symmetry.space_group_name_H-M   'P 1'
#
loop_
_entity.id
_entity.type
_entity.pdbx_description
1 polymer ?
#
loop_
_entity_poly.entity_id
_entity_poly.type
_entity_poly.pdbx_seq_one_letter_code
_entity_poly.pdbx_strand_id
1 'polypeptide(L)'
;MWVVIAVSHCLRELEVIYSSYPEKPNILPSNLYTCKSLVILELCGEIRLDVPRMAFLPSLKTLQLHSVRYLNEDSLHRLLSNCPVLEDLLVDLLLSDSMEKLTVVVPSLQILSLFIPHSYEIDGIVIETPSLKYFKLIDHNSKSHYCLVKNMPNLIEADIDVELHSIKSLIGSITSVKRLSICSQVSFSQLIV
;
A
#
# COMPACT_ATOMS: atom_id res chain seq x y z
N MET A 1 -25.96 -4.06 -0.56
CA MET A 1 -27.02 -3.57 -1.47
C MET A 1 -26.78 -2.12 -1.95
N TRP A 2 -26.11 -1.24 -1.18
CA TRP A 2 -25.84 0.15 -1.61
C TRP A 2 -24.69 0.33 -2.63
N VAL A 3 -23.59 -0.41 -2.49
CA VAL A 3 -22.44 -0.33 -3.43
C VAL A 3 -22.84 -0.69 -4.86
N VAL A 4 -23.77 -1.64 -5.04
CA VAL A 4 -24.30 -2.03 -6.35
C VAL A 4 -25.05 -0.87 -7.02
N ILE A 5 -25.86 -0.15 -6.24
CA ILE A 5 -26.59 1.01 -6.73
C ILE A 5 -25.61 2.13 -7.09
N ALA A 6 -24.64 2.42 -6.22
CA ALA A 6 -23.64 3.45 -6.48
C ALA A 6 -22.84 3.15 -7.77
N VAL A 7 -22.35 1.92 -7.93
CA VAL A 7 -21.63 1.46 -9.14
C VAL A 7 -22.51 1.58 -10.40
N SER A 8 -23.82 1.32 -10.30
CA SER A 8 -24.74 1.45 -11.43
C SER A 8 -24.94 2.89 -11.92
N HIS A 9 -24.60 3.88 -11.11
CA HIS A 9 -24.71 5.31 -11.42
C HIS A 9 -23.39 5.95 -11.86
N CYS A 10 -22.46 5.17 -12.42
CA CYS A 10 -21.17 5.67 -12.90
C CYS A 10 -20.36 6.40 -11.82
N LEU A 11 -20.38 5.87 -10.58
CA LEU A 11 -19.60 6.40 -9.48
C LEU A 11 -18.12 6.57 -9.87
N ARG A 12 -17.57 7.74 -9.56
CA ARG A 12 -16.17 8.07 -9.82
C ARG A 12 -15.31 8.00 -8.56
N GLU A 13 -15.91 8.23 -7.39
CA GLU A 13 -15.19 8.30 -6.14
C GLU A 13 -15.97 7.48 -5.12
N LEU A 14 -15.30 6.54 -4.47
CA LEU A 14 -15.90 5.73 -3.41
C LEU A 14 -14.98 5.72 -2.20
N GLU A 15 -15.54 6.17 -1.08
CA GLU A 15 -14.96 5.98 0.24
C GLU A 15 -15.82 4.96 1.01
N VAL A 16 -15.16 3.95 1.59
CA VAL A 16 -15.81 2.98 2.47
C VAL A 16 -15.05 2.92 3.77
N ILE A 17 -15.65 3.46 4.83
CA ILE A 17 -15.16 3.30 6.20
C ILE A 17 -15.96 2.18 6.87
N TYR A 18 -15.27 1.20 7.42
CA TYR A 18 -15.87 0.08 8.13
C TYR A 18 -15.12 -0.24 9.41
N SER A 19 -15.81 -0.08 10.53
CA SER A 19 -15.37 -0.49 11.86
C SER A 19 -16.47 -1.31 12.53
N SER A 20 -16.19 -2.51 13.02
CA SER A 20 -17.17 -3.29 13.79
C SER A 20 -16.60 -3.80 15.10
N TYR A 21 -17.45 -3.89 16.13
CA TYR A 21 -17.13 -4.57 17.38
C TYR A 21 -18.23 -5.58 17.73
N PRO A 22 -17.94 -6.89 17.90
CA PRO A 22 -16.63 -7.53 17.68
C PRO A 22 -16.21 -7.47 16.20
N GLU A 23 -14.92 -7.70 15.94
CA GLU A 23 -14.32 -7.69 14.60
C GLU A 23 -15.04 -8.68 13.69
N LYS A 24 -15.62 -8.19 12.60
CA LYS A 24 -16.24 -9.02 11.56
C LYS A 24 -15.80 -8.47 10.21
N PRO A 25 -14.98 -9.19 9.45
CA PRO A 25 -14.51 -8.70 8.16
C PRO A 25 -15.68 -8.43 7.22
N ASN A 26 -15.71 -7.23 6.63
CA ASN A 26 -16.67 -6.90 5.58
C ASN A 26 -16.10 -7.27 4.22
N ILE A 27 -16.84 -8.04 3.43
CA ILE A 27 -16.45 -8.37 2.06
C ILE A 27 -17.17 -7.41 1.12
N LEU A 28 -16.39 -6.62 0.40
CA LEU A 28 -16.94 -5.74 -0.63
C LEU A 28 -17.50 -6.57 -1.79
N PRO A 29 -18.62 -6.14 -2.40
CA PRO A 29 -19.23 -6.90 -3.45
C PRO A 29 -18.37 -6.84 -4.73
N SER A 30 -18.33 -7.95 -5.47
CA SER A 30 -17.42 -8.15 -6.60
C SER A 30 -17.57 -7.13 -7.73
N ASN A 31 -18.76 -6.54 -7.87
CA ASN A 31 -19.05 -5.52 -8.87
C ASN A 31 -18.31 -4.19 -8.60
N LEU A 32 -17.82 -3.96 -7.39
CA LEU A 32 -16.94 -2.82 -7.12
C LEU A 32 -15.66 -2.93 -7.97
N TYR A 33 -15.04 -4.12 -7.97
CA TYR A 33 -13.78 -4.38 -8.67
C TYR A 33 -13.90 -4.42 -10.20
N THR A 34 -15.10 -4.26 -10.76
CA THR A 34 -15.33 -4.17 -12.21
C THR A 34 -15.92 -2.82 -12.62
N CYS A 35 -15.99 -1.85 -11.70
CA CYS A 35 -16.52 -0.52 -11.95
C CYS A 35 -15.57 0.29 -12.85
N LYS A 36 -15.94 0.43 -14.12
CA LYS A 36 -15.11 1.11 -15.13
C LYS A 36 -15.03 2.64 -14.95
N SER A 37 -15.99 3.24 -14.24
CA SER A 37 -16.03 4.68 -14.00
C SER A 37 -15.25 5.11 -12.75
N LEU A 38 -14.87 4.17 -11.88
CA LEU A 38 -14.24 4.46 -10.61
C LEU A 38 -12.83 5.01 -10.83
N VAL A 39 -12.57 6.19 -10.27
CA VAL A 39 -11.33 6.96 -10.36
C VAL A 39 -10.60 6.98 -9.03
N ILE A 40 -11.34 7.12 -7.92
CA ILE A 40 -10.80 7.13 -6.56
C ILE A 40 -11.49 6.03 -5.76
N LEU A 41 -10.70 5.19 -5.11
CA LEU A 41 -11.17 4.18 -4.17
C LEU A 41 -10.41 4.31 -2.85
N GLU A 42 -11.14 4.64 -1.79
CA GLU A 42 -10.63 4.69 -0.43
C GLU A 42 -11.35 3.65 0.41
N LEU A 43 -10.59 2.74 1.02
CA LEU A 43 -11.06 1.69 1.89
C LEU A 43 -10.40 1.84 3.25
N CYS A 44 -11.20 2.01 4.30
CA CYS A 44 -10.72 2.25 5.65
C CYS A 44 -11.33 1.29 6.66
N GLY A 45 -10.47 0.71 7.49
CA GLY A 45 -10.79 -0.26 8.53
C GLY A 45 -10.78 -1.71 8.03
N GLU A 46 -11.32 -2.61 8.85
CA GLU A 46 -11.17 -4.07 8.74
C GLU A 46 -11.96 -4.73 7.59
N ILE A 47 -11.95 -4.09 6.43
CA ILE A 47 -12.49 -4.58 5.18
C ILE A 47 -11.58 -5.68 4.66
N ARG A 48 -12.16 -6.82 4.30
CA ARG A 48 -11.41 -7.93 3.70
C ARG A 48 -11.31 -7.74 2.20
N LEU A 49 -10.09 -7.51 1.73
CA LEU A 49 -9.73 -7.39 0.32
C LEU A 49 -9.68 -8.79 -0.32
N ASP A 50 -10.82 -9.23 -0.86
CA ASP A 50 -10.96 -10.45 -1.64
C ASP A 50 -11.20 -10.08 -3.11
N VAL A 51 -10.12 -10.03 -3.88
CA VAL A 51 -10.13 -9.49 -5.24
C VAL A 51 -10.48 -10.60 -6.25
N PRO A 52 -11.63 -10.50 -6.95
CA PRO A 52 -12.02 -11.50 -7.94
C PRO A 52 -11.00 -11.58 -9.09
N ARG A 53 -10.88 -12.76 -9.72
CA ARG A 53 -9.99 -12.95 -10.88
C ARG A 53 -10.34 -12.04 -12.08
N MET A 54 -11.60 -11.61 -12.18
CA MET A 54 -12.10 -10.75 -13.25
C MET A 54 -12.06 -9.26 -12.87
N ALA A 55 -11.41 -8.89 -11.76
CA ALA A 55 -11.25 -7.50 -11.36
C ALA A 55 -10.58 -6.70 -12.49
N PHE A 56 -11.12 -5.54 -12.82
CA PHE A 56 -10.55 -4.61 -13.78
C PHE A 56 -11.12 -3.21 -13.55
N LEU A 57 -10.25 -2.30 -13.11
CA LEU A 57 -10.58 -0.92 -12.77
C LEU A 57 -9.82 0.04 -13.70
N PRO A 58 -10.25 0.16 -14.97
CA PRO A 58 -9.48 0.85 -16.02
C PRO A 58 -9.31 2.36 -15.82
N SER A 59 -10.12 2.98 -14.95
CA SER A 59 -10.11 4.42 -14.70
C SER A 59 -9.51 4.80 -13.34
N LEU A 60 -9.12 3.81 -12.53
CA LEU A 60 -8.67 4.05 -11.15
C LEU A 60 -7.30 4.72 -11.15
N LYS A 61 -7.27 5.96 -10.65
CA LYS A 61 -6.08 6.80 -10.52
C LYS A 61 -5.55 6.85 -9.10
N THR A 62 -6.44 6.78 -8.11
CA THR A 62 -6.09 6.86 -6.69
C THR A 62 -6.67 5.67 -5.94
N LEU A 63 -5.81 4.96 -5.21
CA LEU A 63 -6.19 3.85 -4.35
C LEU A 63 -5.61 4.08 -2.96
N GLN A 64 -6.47 4.14 -1.95
CA GLN A 64 -6.08 4.29 -0.56
C GLN A 64 -6.62 3.14 0.26
N LEU A 65 -5.71 2.39 0.88
CA LEU A 65 -6.01 1.22 1.70
C LEU A 65 -5.53 1.49 3.12
N HIS A 66 -6.47 1.82 4.00
CA HIS A 66 -6.22 2.14 5.40
C HIS A 66 -6.63 0.98 6.29
N SER A 67 -5.66 0.27 6.86
CA SER A 67 -5.89 -0.79 7.85
C SER A 67 -6.84 -1.90 7.36
N VAL A 68 -6.79 -2.23 6.07
CA VAL A 68 -7.57 -3.32 5.45
C VAL A 68 -6.92 -4.69 5.70
N ARG A 69 -7.72 -5.75 5.65
CA ARG A 69 -7.26 -7.14 5.76
C ARG A 69 -7.11 -7.77 4.39
N TYR A 70 -5.98 -8.43 4.12
CA TYR A 70 -5.75 -9.12 2.84
C TYR A 70 -6.15 -10.59 2.95
N LEU A 71 -6.85 -11.15 1.95
CA LEU A 71 -7.16 -12.58 1.95
C LEU A 71 -5.89 -13.43 1.84
N ASN A 72 -4.95 -12.96 1.03
CA ASN A 72 -3.64 -13.53 0.77
C ASN A 72 -2.77 -12.45 0.10
N GLU A 73 -1.48 -12.71 -0.04
CA GLU A 73 -0.52 -11.80 -0.69
C GLU A 73 -0.90 -11.44 -2.13
N ASP A 74 -1.50 -12.40 -2.85
CA ASP A 74 -1.97 -12.20 -4.22
C ASP A 74 -3.10 -11.18 -4.34
N SER A 75 -3.81 -10.86 -3.26
CA SER A 75 -4.98 -9.99 -3.32
C SER A 75 -4.61 -8.56 -3.71
N LEU A 76 -3.59 -7.99 -3.04
CA LEU A 76 -3.09 -6.66 -3.38
C LEU A 76 -2.43 -6.65 -4.76
N HIS A 77 -1.56 -7.62 -5.04
CA HIS A 77 -0.90 -7.73 -6.34
C HIS A 77 -1.92 -7.83 -7.50
N ARG A 78 -2.99 -8.62 -7.32
CA ARG A 78 -4.08 -8.73 -8.30
C ARG A 78 -4.84 -7.41 -8.46
N LEU A 79 -5.12 -6.68 -7.38
CA LEU A 79 -5.78 -5.39 -7.50
C LEU A 79 -4.92 -4.41 -8.31
N LEU A 80 -3.65 -4.26 -7.94
CA LEU A 80 -2.72 -3.34 -8.57
C LEU A 80 -2.48 -3.64 -10.06
N SER A 81 -2.29 -4.92 -10.40
CA SER A 81 -2.10 -5.34 -11.80
C SER A 81 -3.31 -5.10 -12.70
N ASN A 82 -4.50 -4.92 -12.12
CA ASN A 82 -5.75 -4.64 -12.83
C ASN A 82 -6.17 -3.17 -12.81
N CYS A 83 -5.27 -2.27 -12.38
CA CYS A 83 -5.45 -0.82 -12.37
C CYS A 83 -4.38 -0.13 -13.25
N PRO A 84 -4.49 -0.18 -14.59
CA PRO A 84 -3.41 0.22 -15.50
C PRO A 84 -3.03 1.71 -15.44
N VAL A 85 -3.94 2.57 -14.99
CA VAL A 85 -3.76 4.04 -14.93
C VAL A 85 -3.57 4.56 -13.50
N LEU A 86 -3.23 3.69 -12.56
CA LEU A 86 -3.04 4.06 -11.15
C LEU A 86 -1.83 5.00 -11.01
N GLU A 87 -2.06 6.19 -10.45
CA GLU A 87 -1.07 7.25 -10.29
C GLU A 87 -0.69 7.45 -8.82
N ASP A 88 -1.61 7.20 -7.89
CA ASP A 88 -1.45 7.40 -6.45
C ASP A 88 -1.90 6.18 -5.65
N LEU A 89 -1.00 5.63 -4.83
CA LEU A 89 -1.23 4.47 -3.98
C LEU A 89 -0.81 4.77 -2.55
N LEU A 90 -1.75 4.56 -1.62
CA LEU A 90 -1.48 4.51 -0.19
C LEU A 90 -1.82 3.12 0.34
N VAL A 91 -0.87 2.52 1.06
CA VAL A 91 -1.07 1.28 1.80
C VAL A 91 -0.65 1.49 3.25
N ASP A 92 -1.61 1.44 4.14
CA ASP A 92 -1.43 1.47 5.59
C ASP A 92 -1.84 0.12 6.17
N LEU A 93 -0.85 -0.62 6.67
CA LEU A 93 -1.01 -2.01 7.10
C LEU A 93 -1.68 -2.09 8.47
N LEU A 94 -2.64 -3.00 8.60
CA LEU A 94 -3.39 -3.20 9.84
C LEU A 94 -2.49 -3.78 10.95
N LEU A 95 -2.59 -3.22 12.15
CA LEU A 95 -1.97 -3.78 13.36
C LEU A 95 -2.45 -5.23 13.60
N SER A 96 -1.52 -6.12 13.97
CA SER A 96 -1.82 -7.53 14.28
C SER A 96 -2.28 -8.40 13.10
N ASP A 97 -2.00 -7.98 11.86
CA ASP A 97 -2.09 -8.83 10.67
C ASP A 97 -0.67 -9.29 10.22
N SER A 98 -0.61 -10.16 9.22
CA SER A 98 0.65 -10.67 8.65
C SER A 98 0.59 -10.77 7.14
N MET A 99 1.72 -10.53 6.47
CA MET A 99 1.87 -10.71 5.03
C MET A 99 3.30 -11.15 4.74
N GLU A 100 3.55 -12.28 4.06
CA GLU A 100 4.92 -12.72 3.77
C GLU A 100 5.66 -11.62 2.98
N LYS A 101 5.01 -11.09 1.94
CA LYS A 101 5.65 -10.15 1.03
C LYS A 101 4.73 -9.09 0.48
N LEU A 102 5.10 -7.82 0.64
CA LEU A 102 4.47 -6.68 -0.02
C LEU A 102 5.13 -6.41 -1.37
N THR A 103 4.39 -6.59 -2.48
CA THR A 103 4.92 -6.34 -3.83
C THR A 103 4.10 -5.25 -4.54
N VAL A 104 4.76 -4.15 -4.90
CA VAL A 104 4.17 -3.02 -5.63
C VAL A 104 4.83 -2.93 -7.01
N VAL A 105 4.12 -3.40 -8.04
CA VAL A 105 4.56 -3.37 -9.44
C VAL A 105 3.50 -2.63 -10.26
N VAL A 106 3.67 -1.32 -10.41
CA VAL A 106 2.70 -0.43 -11.08
C VAL A 106 3.46 0.59 -11.93
N PRO A 107 3.61 0.36 -13.25
CA PRO A 107 4.41 1.22 -14.11
C PRO A 107 3.92 2.67 -14.22
N SER A 108 2.63 2.92 -14.01
CA SER A 108 1.99 4.24 -14.06
C SER A 108 2.08 5.03 -12.74
N LEU A 109 2.51 4.38 -11.65
CA LEU A 109 2.48 4.96 -10.31
C LEU A 109 3.46 6.13 -10.17
N GLN A 110 2.98 7.25 -9.65
CA GLN A 110 3.74 8.47 -9.44
C GLN A 110 3.93 8.80 -7.95
N ILE A 111 2.96 8.42 -7.11
CA ILE A 111 2.97 8.64 -5.67
C ILE A 111 2.75 7.30 -4.97
N LEU A 112 3.63 7.00 -4.01
CA LEU A 112 3.54 5.80 -3.17
C LEU A 112 3.72 6.20 -1.71
N SER A 113 2.75 5.87 -0.87
CA SER A 113 2.83 6.00 0.59
C SER A 113 2.64 4.64 1.26
N LEU A 114 3.62 4.20 2.04
CA LEU A 114 3.60 2.95 2.78
C LEU A 114 3.69 3.22 4.29
N PHE A 115 2.81 2.61 5.07
CA PHE A 115 2.84 2.67 6.53
C PHE A 115 2.86 1.25 7.10
N ILE A 116 3.90 0.95 7.88
CA ILE A 116 4.16 -0.37 8.45
C ILE A 116 4.22 -0.23 9.98
N PRO A 117 3.33 -0.93 10.72
CA PRO A 117 3.30 -0.82 12.16
C PRO A 117 4.42 -1.62 12.85
N HIS A 118 4.66 -1.30 14.13
CA HIS A 118 5.85 -1.74 14.87
C HIS A 118 6.06 -3.25 15.01
N SER A 119 4.98 -4.03 14.98
CA SER A 119 5.02 -5.48 15.19
C SER A 119 4.34 -6.24 14.06
N TYR A 120 4.46 -5.74 12.83
CA TYR A 120 3.89 -6.39 11.66
C TYR A 120 4.76 -7.59 11.23
N GLU A 121 4.16 -8.74 10.97
CA GLU A 121 4.89 -9.90 10.44
C GLU A 121 5.01 -9.77 8.91
N ILE A 122 6.21 -9.45 8.42
CA ILE A 122 6.53 -9.35 6.99
C ILE A 122 7.97 -9.76 6.73
N ASP A 123 8.22 -10.52 5.66
CA ASP A 123 9.57 -10.96 5.28
C ASP A 123 10.26 -9.92 4.39
N GLY A 124 9.50 -9.23 3.54
CA GLY A 124 10.03 -8.10 2.81
C GLY A 124 9.09 -7.35 1.87
N ILE A 125 9.64 -6.28 1.32
CA ILE A 125 8.96 -5.30 0.48
C ILE A 125 9.70 -5.23 -0.85
N VAL A 126 8.95 -5.26 -1.96
CA VAL A 126 9.48 -5.10 -3.31
C VAL A 126 8.74 -3.99 -4.04
N ILE A 127 9.48 -2.99 -4.50
CA ILE A 127 8.92 -1.84 -5.21
C ILE A 127 9.55 -1.76 -6.61
N GLU A 128 8.70 -1.83 -7.63
CA GLU A 128 9.04 -1.73 -9.05
C GLU A 128 8.07 -0.79 -9.78
N THR A 129 8.35 0.51 -9.66
CA THR A 129 7.49 1.58 -10.16
C THR A 129 8.35 2.66 -10.83
N PRO A 130 8.76 2.47 -12.10
CA PRO A 130 9.75 3.35 -12.77
C PRO A 130 9.30 4.81 -12.94
N SER A 131 7.99 5.07 -12.90
CA SER A 131 7.41 6.42 -13.01
C SER A 131 7.27 7.14 -11.67
N LEU A 132 7.72 6.53 -10.57
CA LEU A 132 7.55 7.07 -9.23
C LEU A 132 8.31 8.39 -9.07
N LYS A 133 7.61 9.40 -8.58
CA LYS A 133 8.14 10.76 -8.33
C LYS A 133 8.21 11.06 -6.85
N TYR A 134 7.26 10.57 -6.07
CA TYR A 134 7.13 10.83 -4.64
C TYR A 134 6.99 9.50 -3.91
N PHE A 135 7.88 9.28 -2.94
CA PHE A 135 7.87 8.08 -2.12
C PHE A 135 7.83 8.47 -0.64
N LYS A 136 6.86 7.92 0.09
CA LYS A 136 6.79 8.03 1.54
C LYS A 136 6.79 6.63 2.15
N LEU A 137 7.69 6.41 3.11
CA LEU A 137 7.75 5.19 3.90
C LEU A 137 7.80 5.56 5.37
N ILE A 138 6.80 5.11 6.13
CA ILE A 138 6.86 5.07 7.58
C ILE A 138 6.91 3.60 7.98
N ASP A 139 8.06 3.16 8.46
CA ASP A 139 8.30 1.79 8.87
C ASP A 139 8.85 1.76 10.29
N HIS A 140 7.94 1.61 11.23
CA HIS A 140 8.28 1.50 12.64
C HIS A 140 8.52 0.04 13.06
N ASN A 141 8.59 -0.89 12.10
CA ASN A 141 8.68 -2.31 12.41
C ASN A 141 10.03 -2.67 13.04
N SER A 142 9.96 -3.13 14.28
CA SER A 142 11.12 -3.65 15.03
C SER A 142 11.65 -4.98 14.48
N LYS A 143 10.87 -5.66 13.63
CA LYS A 143 11.27 -6.92 13.01
C LYS A 143 12.06 -6.67 11.73
N SER A 144 13.20 -7.35 11.63
CA SER A 144 14.03 -7.34 10.44
C SER A 144 13.26 -7.90 9.25
N HIS A 145 13.17 -7.11 8.19
CA HIS A 145 12.64 -7.49 6.89
C HIS A 145 13.47 -6.81 5.80
N TYR A 146 13.52 -7.38 4.60
CA TYR A 146 14.24 -6.75 3.50
C TYR A 146 13.36 -5.74 2.77
N CYS A 147 13.97 -4.67 2.27
CA CYS A 147 13.32 -3.75 1.35
C CYS A 147 14.14 -3.68 0.06
N LEU A 148 13.57 -4.19 -1.02
CA LEU A 148 14.17 -4.22 -2.34
C LEU A 148 13.46 -3.22 -3.23
N VAL A 149 14.08 -2.07 -3.40
CA VAL A 149 13.60 -1.06 -4.32
C VAL A 149 14.41 -1.14 -5.60
N LYS A 150 13.74 -1.45 -6.71
CA LYS A 150 14.36 -1.43 -8.05
C LYS A 150 14.57 0.02 -8.49
N ASN A 151 15.37 0.22 -9.55
CA ASN A 151 15.74 1.54 -10.03
C ASN A 151 14.52 2.47 -10.22
N MET A 152 14.52 3.62 -9.54
CA MET A 152 13.49 4.66 -9.61
C MET A 152 14.06 5.94 -10.23
N PRO A 153 14.33 5.95 -11.54
CA PRO A 153 15.08 7.03 -12.19
C PRO A 153 14.38 8.39 -12.12
N ASN A 154 13.06 8.40 -11.93
CA ASN A 154 12.23 9.60 -11.92
C ASN A 154 11.93 10.13 -10.50
N LEU A 155 12.50 9.52 -9.45
CA LEU A 155 12.19 9.91 -8.08
C LEU A 155 12.68 11.33 -7.79
N ILE A 156 11.75 12.19 -7.41
CA ILE A 156 12.02 13.59 -7.06
C ILE A 156 12.23 13.71 -5.56
N GLU A 157 11.34 13.11 -4.78
CA GLU A 157 11.29 13.27 -3.34
C GLU A 157 11.02 11.93 -2.64
N ALA A 158 11.77 11.70 -1.57
CA ALA A 158 11.57 10.58 -0.68
C ALA A 158 11.51 11.07 0.78
N ASP A 159 10.46 10.68 1.49
CA ASP A 159 10.28 10.88 2.93
C ASP A 159 10.29 9.52 3.62
N ILE A 160 11.30 9.29 4.44
CA ILE A 160 11.61 7.98 5.00
C ILE A 160 11.71 8.11 6.51
N ASP A 161 10.79 7.50 7.24
CA ASP A 161 10.81 7.38 8.71
C ASP A 161 10.93 5.89 9.06
N VAL A 162 12.15 5.43 9.34
CA VAL A 162 12.44 4.01 9.57
C VAL A 162 13.33 3.77 10.79
N GLU A 163 13.24 2.58 11.39
CA GLU A 163 14.27 2.13 12.33
C GLU A 163 15.66 2.01 11.66
N LEU A 164 16.73 2.30 12.41
CA LEU A 164 18.11 2.40 11.91
C LEU A 164 18.61 1.18 11.13
N HIS A 165 18.11 -0.02 11.43
CA HIS A 165 18.60 -1.25 10.82
C HIS A 165 18.04 -1.47 9.40
N SER A 166 16.85 -0.95 9.10
CA SER A 166 16.17 -1.04 7.80
C SER A 166 16.69 -0.04 6.76
N ILE A 167 17.47 0.96 7.19
CA ILE A 167 17.87 2.08 6.32
C ILE A 167 18.92 1.72 5.27
N LYS A 168 19.80 0.75 5.55
CA LYS A 168 20.97 0.45 4.71
C LYS A 168 20.59 -0.13 3.34
N SER A 169 19.60 -1.02 3.30
CA SER A 169 19.10 -1.61 2.06
C SER A 169 18.39 -0.55 1.21
N LEU A 170 17.63 0.32 1.86
CA LEU A 170 16.82 1.34 1.21
C LEU A 170 17.67 2.46 0.57
N ILE A 171 18.69 2.96 1.28
CA ILE A 171 19.58 4.02 0.77
C ILE A 171 20.33 3.56 -0.47
N GLY A 172 20.76 2.30 -0.53
CA GLY A 172 21.48 1.76 -1.69
C GLY A 172 20.65 1.78 -2.98
N SER A 173 19.32 1.77 -2.87
CA SER A 173 18.39 1.76 -4.01
C SER A 173 17.93 3.16 -4.45
N ILE A 174 18.00 4.17 -3.57
CA ILE A 174 17.51 5.53 -3.84
C ILE A 174 18.68 6.42 -4.29
N THR A 175 19.21 6.16 -5.49
CA THR A 175 20.45 6.79 -5.97
C THR A 175 20.25 8.10 -6.75
N SER A 176 19.04 8.35 -7.28
CA SER A 176 18.74 9.47 -8.19
C SER A 176 17.83 10.56 -7.59
N VAL A 177 17.56 10.51 -6.28
CA VAL A 177 16.59 11.41 -5.63
C VAL A 177 17.11 12.85 -5.52
N LYS A 178 16.23 13.84 -5.72
CA LYS A 178 16.57 15.26 -5.59
C LYS A 178 16.40 15.79 -4.16
N ARG A 179 15.39 15.30 -3.45
CA ARG A 179 15.08 15.65 -2.05
C ARG A 179 14.89 14.38 -1.24
N LEU A 180 15.71 14.21 -0.21
CA LEU A 180 15.66 13.05 0.68
C LEU A 180 15.53 13.55 2.11
N SER A 181 14.41 13.21 2.75
CA SER A 181 14.17 13.39 4.17
C SER A 181 14.26 12.03 4.84
N ILE A 182 15.10 11.93 5.87
CA ILE A 182 15.27 10.73 6.66
C ILE A 182 15.04 11.09 8.12
N CYS A 183 14.05 10.45 8.73
CA CYS A 183 13.87 10.34 10.15
C CYS A 183 14.23 8.91 10.58
N SER A 184 14.91 8.78 11.71
CA SER A 184 15.19 7.46 12.27
C SER A 184 15.14 7.53 13.79
N GLN A 185 14.38 6.62 14.38
CA GLN A 185 14.29 6.49 15.83
C GLN A 185 15.33 5.48 16.31
N VAL A 186 16.08 5.86 17.36
CA VAL A 186 16.95 4.94 18.08
C VAL A 186 16.09 4.22 19.11
N SER A 187 15.76 2.94 18.87
CA SER A 187 15.17 2.09 19.90
C SER A 187 16.23 1.84 20.99
N PHE A 188 16.05 2.44 22.17
CA PHE A 188 16.97 2.35 23.33
C PHE A 188 17.17 0.94 23.90
N SER A 189 16.55 -0.10 23.33
CA SER A 189 16.73 -1.51 23.71
C SER A 189 18.11 -2.08 23.38
N GLN A 190 18.95 -1.37 22.61
CA GLN A 190 20.32 -1.80 22.25
C GLN A 190 21.46 -1.12 23.02
N LEU A 191 21.16 -0.25 24.01
CA LEU A 191 22.18 0.40 24.85
C LEU A 191 22.50 -0.34 26.16
N ILE A 192 22.08 -1.61 26.28
CA ILE A 192 22.46 -2.47 27.41
C ILE A 192 23.12 -3.75 26.86
N VAL A 193 24.43 -3.69 26.58
CA VAL A 193 25.48 -4.67 26.97
C VAL A 193 26.83 -3.96 26.91
#